data_AF-A0A958UU59-F1
#
_entry.id   AF-A0A958UU59-F1
#
_cell.length_a   1.000
_cell.length_b   1.000
_cell.length_c   1.000
_cell.angle_alpha   90.00
_cell.angle_beta   90.00
_cell.angle_gamma   90.00
#
_symmetry.space_group_name_H-M   'P 1'
#
loop_
_entity.id
_entity.type
_entity.pdbx_description
1 polymer ?
#
loop_
_entity_poly.entity_id
_entity_poly.type
_entity_poly.pdbx_seq_one_letter_code
_entity_poly.pdbx_strand_id
1 'polypeptide(L)'
;VSVNGVSQALSGLSPLTQYEAQIRSKCPDNATSAYSGIITFTTTDVQLNYCSSAGTNVNDEYISRVQLNTINNPSGAQFYSDFTGISTTLTKGSQYTITVTPTWTGSVYSEGYSVWIDYNRDGDFDDSGEQVWTQAATSSTPVSGTFTVPASAVENSTTMRVSMKYNGVPTSCETFTYGEVEDYTVVIEGTG
;
A
#
# COMPACT_ATOMS: atom_id res chain seq x y z
N VAL A 1 8.62 31.98 -1.02
CA VAL A 1 7.74 32.15 -2.21
C VAL A 1 7.32 33.61 -2.30
N SER A 2 7.30 34.22 -3.49
CA SER A 2 6.76 35.58 -3.69
C SER A 2 5.32 35.47 -4.17
N VAL A 3 4.40 36.16 -3.50
CA VAL A 3 2.95 36.01 -3.72
C VAL A 3 2.36 37.37 -4.09
N ASN A 4 1.66 37.45 -5.21
CA ASN A 4 0.84 38.61 -5.56
C ASN A 4 -0.61 38.31 -5.16
N GLY A 5 -0.96 38.53 -3.90
CA GLY A 5 -2.27 38.21 -3.34
C GLY A 5 -2.27 38.05 -1.82
N VAL A 6 -3.39 37.60 -1.26
CA VAL A 6 -3.57 37.36 0.19
C VAL A 6 -3.43 35.90 0.60
N SER A 7 -3.23 34.98 -0.36
CA SER A 7 -3.10 33.55 -0.12
C SER A 7 -2.14 32.89 -1.11
N GLN A 8 -1.54 31.78 -0.70
CA GLN A 8 -0.65 30.95 -1.52
C GLN A 8 -0.73 29.50 -1.06
N ALA A 9 -0.90 28.58 -2.01
CA ALA A 9 -0.74 27.15 -1.73
C ALA A 9 0.76 26.80 -1.72
N LEU A 10 1.19 26.09 -0.67
CA LEU A 10 2.53 25.50 -0.61
C LEU A 10 2.44 24.06 -1.12
N SER A 11 3.26 23.72 -2.11
CA SER A 11 3.36 22.38 -2.69
C SER A 11 4.78 21.84 -2.52
N GLY A 12 4.95 20.52 -2.69
CA GLY A 12 6.26 19.87 -2.53
C GLY A 12 6.76 19.78 -1.09
N LEU A 13 5.87 19.90 -0.12
CA LEU A 13 6.17 19.65 1.29
C LEU A 13 6.09 18.15 1.57
N SER A 14 7.01 17.65 2.39
CA SER A 14 6.99 16.26 2.85
C SER A 14 5.79 16.03 3.77
N PRO A 15 5.12 14.87 3.70
CA PRO A 15 4.02 14.52 4.61
C PRO A 15 4.53 14.36 6.06
N LEU A 16 3.63 14.45 7.03
CA LEU A 16 3.90 14.30 8.48
C LEU A 16 5.11 15.13 9.00
N THR A 17 5.44 16.23 8.32
CA THR A 17 6.62 17.03 8.61
C THR A 17 6.18 18.38 9.18
N GLN A 18 6.78 18.79 10.29
CA GLN A 18 6.57 20.11 10.85
C GLN A 18 7.36 21.15 10.05
N TYR A 19 6.68 22.22 9.65
CA TYR A 19 7.26 23.36 8.96
C TYR A 19 7.01 24.65 9.73
N GLU A 20 7.93 25.59 9.55
CA GLU A 20 7.81 26.97 10.02
C GLU A 20 7.56 27.90 8.83
N ALA A 21 6.59 28.79 8.97
CA ALA A 21 6.27 29.83 8.01
C ALA A 21 6.36 31.21 8.65
N GLN A 22 6.93 32.15 7.89
CA GLN A 22 6.91 33.57 8.21
C GLN A 22 6.54 34.37 6.97
N ILE A 23 5.74 35.42 7.16
CA ILE A 23 5.20 36.25 6.08
C ILE A 23 5.77 37.66 6.26
N ARG A 24 6.12 38.32 5.16
CA ARG A 24 6.43 39.76 5.16
C ARG A 24 5.86 40.41 3.90
N SER A 25 5.58 41.69 3.98
CA SER A 25 5.18 42.48 2.82
C SER A 25 6.40 42.89 2.00
N LYS A 26 6.25 42.90 0.67
CA LYS A 26 7.23 43.45 -0.28
C LYS A 26 6.55 44.52 -1.12
N CYS A 27 7.05 45.74 -1.05
CA CYS A 27 6.55 46.89 -1.80
C CYS A 27 7.10 46.89 -3.24
N PRO A 28 6.45 47.61 -4.20
CA PRO A 28 6.91 47.69 -5.59
C PRO A 28 8.30 48.27 -5.78
N ASP A 29 8.75 49.12 -4.86
CA ASP A 29 10.11 49.69 -4.78
C ASP A 29 11.14 48.72 -4.17
N ASN A 30 10.76 47.45 -3.99
CA ASN A 30 11.57 46.38 -3.41
C ASN A 30 11.84 46.56 -1.89
N ALA A 31 11.21 47.52 -1.21
CA ALA A 31 11.24 47.62 0.24
C ALA A 31 10.46 46.47 0.89
N THR A 32 10.90 46.02 2.07
CA THR A 32 10.25 44.90 2.78
C THR A 32 9.97 45.25 4.24
N SER A 33 8.84 44.76 4.77
CA SER A 33 8.55 44.85 6.21
C SER A 33 9.41 43.88 7.03
N ALA A 34 9.33 43.99 8.36
CA ALA A 34 9.70 42.90 9.25
C ALA A 34 8.85 41.65 8.94
N TYR A 35 9.41 40.48 9.23
CA TYR A 35 8.66 39.23 9.18
C TYR A 35 7.61 39.17 10.29
N SER A 36 6.53 38.43 10.03
CA SER A 36 5.56 38.02 11.04
C SER A 36 6.22 37.15 12.11
N GLY A 37 5.47 36.90 13.19
CA GLY A 37 5.78 35.78 14.08
C GLY A 37 5.85 34.46 13.32
N ILE A 38 6.54 33.48 13.91
CA ILE A 38 6.64 32.12 13.38
C ILE A 38 5.26 31.47 13.48
N ILE A 39 4.81 30.90 12.36
CA ILE A 39 3.63 30.03 12.29
C ILE A 39 4.16 28.62 12.10
N THR A 40 3.85 27.72 13.03
CA THR A 40 4.15 26.30 12.89
C THR A 40 2.93 25.57 12.34
N PHE A 41 3.15 24.66 11.41
CA PHE A 41 2.12 23.75 10.93
C PHE A 41 2.75 22.40 10.59
N THR A 42 1.95 21.34 10.65
CA THR A 42 2.38 19.99 10.27
C THR A 42 1.56 19.56 9.06
N THR A 43 2.23 19.05 8.03
CA THR A 43 1.55 18.46 6.88
C THR A 43 0.82 17.18 7.32
N THR A 44 -0.34 16.93 6.72
CA THR A 44 -1.04 15.66 6.93
C THR A 44 -0.26 14.52 6.29
N ASP A 45 -0.57 13.28 6.69
CA ASP A 45 -0.08 12.12 5.93
C ASP A 45 -0.70 12.11 4.53
N VAL A 46 -0.08 11.35 3.63
CA VAL A 46 -0.66 11.08 2.31
C VAL A 46 -1.89 10.20 2.49
N GLN A 47 -3.02 10.64 1.94
CA GLN A 47 -4.19 9.79 1.83
C GLN A 47 -3.99 8.82 0.67
N LEU A 48 -3.77 7.55 0.98
CA LEU A 48 -3.62 6.49 -0.01
C LEU A 48 -5.00 6.06 -0.50
N ASN A 49 -5.30 6.30 -1.77
CA ASN A 49 -6.59 5.95 -2.38
C ASN A 49 -6.38 4.90 -3.46
N TYR A 50 -6.46 3.64 -3.07
CA TYR A 50 -6.28 2.53 -4.00
C TYR A 50 -7.49 2.32 -4.90
N CYS A 51 -7.22 1.81 -6.10
CA CYS A 51 -8.24 1.36 -7.02
C CYS A 51 -9.10 0.22 -6.43
N SER A 52 -10.34 0.11 -6.93
CA SER A 52 -11.23 -1.00 -6.58
C SER A 52 -10.71 -2.33 -7.12
N SER A 53 -10.78 -3.37 -6.29
CA SER A 53 -10.44 -4.75 -6.66
C SER A 53 -11.30 -5.69 -5.81
N ALA A 54 -11.90 -6.73 -6.41
CA ALA A 54 -12.78 -7.66 -5.70
C ALA A 54 -13.15 -8.89 -6.53
N GLY A 55 -13.44 -10.00 -5.84
CA GLY A 55 -14.23 -11.11 -6.40
C GLY A 55 -15.72 -10.76 -6.50
N THR A 56 -16.52 -11.61 -7.16
CA THR A 56 -17.99 -11.54 -7.09
C THR A 56 -18.65 -12.83 -6.60
N ASN A 57 -17.84 -13.88 -6.41
CA ASN A 57 -18.25 -15.18 -5.93
C ASN A 57 -17.09 -15.83 -5.16
N VAL A 58 -17.37 -16.20 -3.93
CA VAL A 58 -16.43 -16.84 -2.99
C VAL A 58 -17.00 -18.12 -2.39
N ASN A 59 -18.10 -18.63 -2.98
CA ASN A 59 -18.79 -19.81 -2.49
C ASN A 59 -17.97 -21.09 -2.71
N ASP A 60 -17.12 -21.08 -3.75
CA ASP A 60 -16.37 -22.22 -4.23
C ASP A 60 -14.91 -22.19 -3.72
N GLU A 61 -14.29 -21.01 -3.69
CA GLU A 61 -12.91 -20.77 -3.24
C GLU A 61 -12.72 -19.39 -2.62
N TYR A 62 -11.75 -19.28 -1.72
CA TYR A 62 -11.35 -18.02 -1.07
C TYR A 62 -9.96 -18.14 -0.43
N ILE A 63 -9.38 -17.02 0.00
CA ILE A 63 -8.12 -17.01 0.75
C ILE A 63 -8.46 -17.27 2.22
N SER A 64 -7.95 -18.37 2.78
CA SER A 64 -8.25 -18.72 4.18
C SER A 64 -7.15 -18.33 5.16
N ARG A 65 -5.95 -18.02 4.65
CA ARG A 65 -4.86 -17.51 5.48
C ARG A 65 -3.80 -16.77 4.68
N VAL A 66 -3.37 -15.63 5.19
CA VAL A 66 -2.15 -14.93 4.75
C VAL A 66 -1.13 -14.91 5.88
N GLN A 67 0.13 -15.21 5.54
CA GLN A 67 1.26 -15.15 6.46
C GLN A 67 2.43 -14.39 5.86
N LEU A 68 2.89 -13.37 6.57
CA LEU A 68 4.07 -12.57 6.22
C LEU A 68 4.71 -12.03 7.51
N ASN A 69 5.94 -12.43 7.79
CA ASN A 69 6.64 -12.04 9.02
C ASN A 69 5.78 -12.29 10.28
N THR A 70 5.27 -11.24 10.94
CA THR A 70 4.37 -11.36 12.11
C THR A 70 2.89 -11.46 11.76
N ILE A 71 2.49 -11.19 10.51
CA ILE A 71 1.12 -11.45 10.04
C ILE A 71 0.92 -12.97 9.98
N ASN A 72 -0.14 -13.42 10.64
CA ASN A 72 -0.67 -14.78 10.54
C ASN A 72 -2.19 -14.70 10.72
N ASN A 73 -2.88 -14.34 9.64
CA ASN A 73 -4.31 -14.00 9.68
C ASN A 73 -5.15 -15.12 9.04
N PRO A 74 -5.81 -15.99 9.82
CA PRO A 74 -6.86 -16.85 9.28
C PRO A 74 -8.12 -16.02 9.01
N SER A 75 -8.66 -16.15 7.81
CA SER A 75 -9.82 -15.39 7.31
C SER A 75 -10.88 -16.32 6.73
N GLY A 76 -12.05 -15.75 6.44
CA GLY A 76 -13.17 -16.46 5.80
C GLY A 76 -13.58 -15.74 4.53
N ALA A 77 -14.30 -16.46 3.68
CA ALA A 77 -14.71 -16.02 2.34
C ALA A 77 -15.38 -14.63 2.32
N GLN A 78 -14.75 -13.64 1.66
CA GLN A 78 -15.35 -12.36 1.28
C GLN A 78 -14.90 -11.95 -0.12
N PHE A 79 -15.64 -11.05 -0.78
CA PHE A 79 -15.24 -10.53 -2.09
C PHE A 79 -13.97 -9.67 -2.02
N TYR A 80 -13.90 -8.87 -0.97
CA TYR A 80 -12.79 -8.01 -0.60
C TYR A 80 -12.76 -7.93 0.92
N SER A 81 -11.61 -8.19 1.53
CA SER A 81 -11.40 -8.07 2.97
C SER A 81 -10.42 -6.95 3.28
N ASP A 82 -10.87 -5.96 4.05
CA ASP A 82 -9.99 -4.91 4.59
C ASP A 82 -9.42 -5.37 5.94
N PHE A 83 -8.16 -5.81 5.93
CA PHE A 83 -7.38 -6.16 7.11
C PHE A 83 -6.26 -5.14 7.37
N THR A 84 -6.41 -3.89 6.95
CA THR A 84 -5.42 -2.81 7.21
C THR A 84 -5.21 -2.53 8.71
N GLY A 85 -6.10 -3.01 9.59
CA GLY A 85 -5.88 -3.04 11.05
C GLY A 85 -4.84 -4.06 11.53
N ILE A 86 -4.44 -5.02 10.69
CA ILE A 86 -3.40 -6.02 10.95
C ILE A 86 -2.13 -5.57 10.23
N SER A 87 -1.00 -5.60 10.95
CA SER A 87 0.26 -5.11 10.40
C SER A 87 1.48 -5.94 10.77
N THR A 88 2.55 -5.74 10.00
CA THR A 88 3.90 -6.20 10.32
C THR A 88 4.93 -5.17 9.86
N THR A 89 6.10 -5.22 10.50
CA THR A 89 7.25 -4.39 10.12
C THR A 89 8.14 -5.15 9.14
N LEU A 90 8.52 -4.51 8.04
CA LEU A 90 9.48 -5.00 7.08
C LEU A 90 10.69 -4.04 6.99
N THR A 91 11.88 -4.60 7.05
CA THR A 91 13.14 -3.85 6.98
C THR A 91 13.63 -3.78 5.54
N LYS A 92 14.06 -2.60 5.09
CA LYS A 92 14.70 -2.41 3.78
C LYS A 92 15.86 -3.37 3.57
N GLY A 93 15.99 -3.91 2.36
CA GLY A 93 17.06 -4.85 1.99
C GLY A 93 16.92 -6.26 2.57
N SER A 94 15.99 -6.50 3.50
CA SER A 94 15.71 -7.82 4.04
C SER A 94 14.81 -8.62 3.11
N GLN A 95 15.03 -9.94 3.07
CA GLN A 95 14.17 -10.89 2.36
C GLN A 95 13.09 -11.43 3.29
N TYR A 96 11.87 -11.50 2.78
CA TYR A 96 10.71 -12.06 3.48
C TYR A 96 10.02 -13.11 2.62
N THR A 97 9.31 -14.02 3.28
CA THR A 97 8.48 -15.04 2.63
C THR A 97 7.01 -14.71 2.87
N ILE A 98 6.25 -14.57 1.79
CA ILE A 98 4.78 -14.53 1.80
C ILE A 98 4.26 -15.94 1.62
N THR A 99 3.26 -16.33 2.40
CA THR A 99 2.53 -17.60 2.24
C THR A 99 1.04 -17.31 2.19
N VAL A 100 0.38 -17.81 1.15
CA VAL A 100 -1.07 -17.69 0.94
C VAL A 100 -1.67 -19.09 0.91
N THR A 101 -2.69 -19.30 1.72
CA THR A 101 -3.41 -20.58 1.78
C THR A 101 -4.80 -20.40 1.19
N PRO A 102 -5.08 -20.96 0.00
CA PRO A 102 -6.46 -21.05 -0.50
C PRO A 102 -7.25 -22.12 0.25
N THR A 103 -8.57 -21.97 0.28
CA THR A 103 -9.52 -23.03 0.66
C THR A 103 -10.57 -23.18 -0.42
N TRP A 104 -10.91 -24.44 -0.73
CA TRP A 104 -12.05 -24.80 -1.58
C TRP A 104 -13.15 -25.45 -0.75
N THR A 105 -14.40 -25.10 -1.00
CA THR A 105 -15.55 -25.69 -0.29
C THR A 105 -15.99 -27.04 -0.88
N GLY A 106 -15.55 -27.34 -2.11
CA GLY A 106 -15.85 -28.57 -2.83
C GLY A 106 -14.72 -29.01 -3.75
N SER A 107 -14.88 -28.79 -5.05
CA SER A 107 -13.86 -29.12 -6.05
C SER A 107 -12.61 -28.25 -5.87
N VAL A 108 -11.43 -28.86 -6.10
CA VAL A 108 -10.17 -28.11 -6.11
C VAL A 108 -9.98 -27.47 -7.48
N TYR A 109 -9.82 -26.14 -7.49
CA TYR A 109 -9.59 -25.35 -8.69
C TYR A 109 -8.13 -24.86 -8.77
N SER A 110 -7.72 -24.41 -9.96
CA SER A 110 -6.41 -23.80 -10.14
C SER A 110 -6.52 -22.29 -9.96
N GLU A 111 -5.84 -21.76 -8.96
CA GLU A 111 -5.89 -20.35 -8.57
C GLU A 111 -4.58 -19.66 -8.90
N GLY A 112 -4.66 -18.48 -9.54
CA GLY A 112 -3.52 -17.59 -9.73
C GLY A 112 -3.43 -16.58 -8.60
N TYR A 113 -2.22 -16.12 -8.29
CA TYR A 113 -1.96 -15.24 -7.15
C TYR A 113 -1.08 -14.06 -7.57
N SER A 114 -1.33 -12.92 -6.95
CA SER A 114 -0.44 -11.77 -6.99
C SER A 114 -0.44 -11.07 -5.64
N VAL A 115 0.72 -10.54 -5.26
CA VAL A 115 0.89 -9.74 -4.04
C VAL A 115 1.64 -8.48 -4.41
N TRP A 116 1.12 -7.35 -3.94
CA TRP A 116 1.72 -6.03 -4.15
C TRP A 116 1.98 -5.32 -2.82
N ILE A 117 2.98 -4.45 -2.80
CA ILE A 117 3.24 -3.49 -1.72
C ILE A 117 3.49 -2.13 -2.36
N ASP A 118 2.71 -1.11 -1.98
CA ASP A 118 2.91 0.28 -2.40
C ASP A 118 4.15 0.84 -1.68
N TYR A 119 5.32 0.70 -2.29
CA TYR A 119 6.59 1.05 -1.65
C TYR A 119 6.86 2.56 -1.68
N ASN A 120 6.24 3.29 -2.60
CA ASN A 120 6.47 4.72 -2.78
C ASN A 120 5.42 5.59 -2.05
N ARG A 121 4.35 4.97 -1.53
CA ARG A 121 3.21 5.58 -0.84
C ARG A 121 2.44 6.57 -1.71
N ASP A 122 2.16 6.24 -2.96
CA ASP A 122 1.39 7.08 -3.88
C ASP A 122 -0.07 6.65 -4.10
N GLY A 123 -0.46 5.50 -3.56
CA GLY A 123 -1.83 5.00 -3.61
C GLY A 123 -2.15 4.16 -4.85
N ASP A 124 -1.15 3.73 -5.62
CA ASP A 124 -1.32 2.67 -6.62
C ASP A 124 -0.34 1.50 -6.43
N PHE A 125 -0.32 0.57 -7.38
CA PHE A 125 0.52 -0.63 -7.35
C PHE A 125 1.18 -0.87 -8.73
N ASP A 126 1.22 0.17 -9.57
CA ASP A 126 1.61 0.06 -10.98
C ASP A 126 3.12 0.27 -11.17
N ASP A 127 3.83 0.60 -10.09
CA ASP A 127 5.25 0.88 -10.11
C ASP A 127 6.14 -0.37 -10.14
N SER A 128 7.34 -0.18 -10.70
CA SER A 128 8.32 -1.25 -10.81
C SER A 128 8.80 -1.71 -9.43
N GLY A 129 8.62 -3.00 -9.15
CA GLY A 129 9.02 -3.62 -7.89
C GLY A 129 7.91 -3.68 -6.84
N GLU A 130 6.74 -3.11 -7.11
CA GLU A 130 5.61 -3.17 -6.19
C GLU A 130 4.86 -4.50 -6.26
N GLN A 131 4.80 -5.15 -7.43
CA GLN A 131 4.40 -6.56 -7.51
C GLN A 131 5.51 -7.46 -6.95
N VAL A 132 5.47 -7.70 -5.64
CA VAL A 132 6.51 -8.42 -4.91
C VAL A 132 6.49 -9.93 -5.18
N TRP A 133 5.33 -10.49 -5.52
CA TRP A 133 5.20 -11.91 -5.83
C TRP A 133 4.00 -12.20 -6.73
N THR A 134 4.14 -13.18 -7.61
CA THR A 134 3.06 -13.71 -8.43
C THR A 134 3.26 -15.20 -8.68
N GLN A 135 2.15 -15.91 -8.88
CA GLN A 135 2.12 -17.34 -9.16
C GLN A 135 1.03 -17.62 -10.19
N ALA A 136 1.42 -18.29 -11.27
CA ALA A 136 0.47 -18.79 -12.28
C ALA A 136 -0.47 -19.83 -11.66
N ALA A 137 -1.65 -19.97 -12.27
CA ALA A 137 -2.74 -20.78 -11.74
C ALA A 137 -2.29 -22.20 -11.33
N THR A 138 -2.57 -22.57 -10.09
CA THR A 138 -2.15 -23.85 -9.50
C THR A 138 -3.16 -24.33 -8.47
N SER A 139 -3.25 -25.64 -8.27
CA SER A 139 -4.02 -26.27 -7.18
C SER A 139 -3.18 -26.56 -5.93
N SER A 140 -1.94 -26.05 -5.88
CA SER A 140 -1.05 -26.23 -4.74
C SER A 140 -1.54 -25.45 -3.53
N THR A 141 -1.41 -26.01 -2.33
CA THR A 141 -1.74 -25.32 -1.09
C THR A 141 -0.85 -25.79 0.07
N PRO A 142 -0.27 -24.89 0.88
CA PRO A 142 -0.22 -23.45 0.63
C PRO A 142 0.74 -23.11 -0.54
N VAL A 143 0.60 -21.92 -1.10
CA VAL A 143 1.58 -21.35 -2.04
C VAL A 143 2.45 -20.32 -1.32
N SER A 144 3.71 -20.21 -1.71
CA SER A 144 4.64 -19.27 -1.09
C SER A 144 5.68 -18.75 -2.08
N GLY A 145 6.24 -17.59 -1.73
CA GLY A 145 7.32 -16.97 -2.47
C GLY A 145 8.11 -16.02 -1.60
N THR A 146 9.33 -15.70 -2.05
CA THR A 146 10.22 -14.77 -1.37
C THR A 146 10.35 -13.47 -2.16
N PHE A 147 10.45 -12.36 -1.46
CA PHE A 147 10.77 -11.06 -2.05
C PHE A 147 11.70 -10.27 -1.13
N THR A 148 12.37 -9.26 -1.68
CA THR A 148 13.27 -8.38 -0.93
C THR A 148 12.71 -6.97 -0.93
N VAL A 149 12.64 -6.33 0.24
CA VAL A 149 12.17 -4.95 0.35
C VAL A 149 13.18 -4.02 -0.32
N PRO A 150 12.78 -3.18 -1.30
CA PRO A 150 13.69 -2.25 -1.97
C PRO A 150 14.32 -1.25 -0.99
N ALA A 151 15.58 -0.89 -1.21
CA ALA A 151 16.25 0.15 -0.43
C ALA A 151 15.62 1.55 -0.65
N SER A 152 14.93 1.75 -1.78
CA SER A 152 14.21 2.97 -2.13
C SER A 152 12.84 3.09 -1.48
N ALA A 153 12.34 2.06 -0.80
CA ALA A 153 11.02 2.09 -0.17
C ALA A 153 10.91 3.27 0.82
N VAL A 154 9.77 3.94 0.86
CA VAL A 154 9.51 5.04 1.78
C VAL A 154 9.25 4.45 3.17
N GLU A 155 10.00 4.92 4.17
CA GLU A 155 9.72 4.55 5.57
C GLU A 155 8.38 5.13 6.00
N ASN A 156 7.59 4.33 6.74
CA ASN A 156 6.22 4.54 7.24
C ASN A 156 5.28 3.38 6.82
N SER A 157 4.02 3.41 7.24
CA SER A 157 2.98 2.44 6.91
C SER A 157 2.45 2.61 5.48
N THR A 158 2.28 1.50 4.78
CA THR A 158 1.69 1.40 3.45
C THR A 158 0.83 0.13 3.33
N THR A 159 0.13 -0.04 2.22
CA THR A 159 -0.73 -1.21 2.00
C THR A 159 0.01 -2.32 1.26
N MET A 160 -0.22 -3.54 1.71
CA MET A 160 0.03 -4.76 0.96
C MET A 160 -1.31 -5.32 0.47
N ARG A 161 -1.43 -5.62 -0.82
CA ARG A 161 -2.60 -6.28 -1.41
C ARG A 161 -2.27 -7.72 -1.77
N VAL A 162 -3.11 -8.67 -1.36
CA VAL A 162 -3.05 -10.08 -1.75
C VAL A 162 -4.29 -10.39 -2.58
N SER A 163 -4.12 -10.90 -3.79
CA SER A 163 -5.25 -11.27 -4.65
C SER A 163 -5.10 -12.69 -5.17
N MET A 164 -6.22 -13.42 -5.18
CA MET A 164 -6.36 -14.76 -5.71
C MET A 164 -7.49 -14.77 -6.74
N LYS A 165 -7.27 -15.37 -7.92
CA LYS A 165 -8.26 -15.47 -8.99
C LYS A 165 -8.26 -16.84 -9.67
N TYR A 166 -9.45 -17.34 -9.97
CA TYR A 166 -9.62 -18.59 -10.70
C TYR A 166 -8.99 -18.53 -12.10
N ASN A 167 -8.15 -19.53 -12.39
CA ASN A 167 -7.60 -19.83 -13.71
C ASN A 167 -6.89 -18.64 -14.40
N GLY A 168 -6.34 -17.71 -13.62
CA GLY A 168 -5.61 -16.56 -14.16
C GLY A 168 -4.90 -15.77 -13.07
N VAL A 169 -3.83 -15.08 -13.45
CA VAL A 169 -3.11 -14.18 -12.53
C VAL A 169 -3.94 -12.89 -12.38
N PRO A 170 -4.25 -12.44 -11.15
CA PRO A 170 -4.97 -11.19 -10.95
C PRO A 170 -4.06 -9.97 -11.14
N THR A 171 -4.66 -8.86 -11.59
CA THR A 171 -4.04 -7.52 -11.56
C THR A 171 -4.45 -6.75 -10.30
N SER A 172 -3.72 -5.68 -9.95
CA SER A 172 -3.91 -4.88 -8.73
C SER A 172 -5.31 -4.25 -8.64
N CYS A 173 -5.85 -3.84 -9.78
CA CYS A 173 -7.13 -3.14 -9.94
C CYS A 173 -8.12 -3.97 -10.78
N GLU A 174 -8.56 -5.13 -10.29
CA GLU A 174 -9.38 -6.06 -11.06
C GLU A 174 -10.68 -6.43 -10.35
N THR A 175 -11.78 -6.50 -11.10
CA THR A 175 -12.97 -7.25 -10.66
C THR A 175 -13.05 -8.55 -11.43
N PHE A 176 -13.11 -9.66 -10.72
CA PHE A 176 -13.18 -10.99 -11.31
C PHE A 176 -14.29 -11.84 -10.69
N THR A 177 -14.74 -12.86 -11.41
CA THR A 177 -15.92 -13.61 -10.96
C THR A 177 -15.62 -14.42 -9.70
N TYR A 178 -14.53 -15.18 -9.70
CA TYR A 178 -14.21 -16.12 -8.63
C TYR A 178 -12.81 -15.88 -8.03
N GLY A 179 -12.75 -15.84 -6.71
CA GLY A 179 -11.58 -15.54 -5.91
C GLY A 179 -11.82 -14.43 -4.89
N GLU A 180 -10.75 -13.92 -4.29
CA GLU A 180 -10.80 -12.92 -3.21
C GLU A 180 -9.61 -11.95 -3.28
N VAL A 181 -9.80 -10.78 -2.68
CA VAL A 181 -8.76 -9.76 -2.45
C VAL A 181 -8.70 -9.46 -0.96
N GLU A 182 -7.50 -9.38 -0.40
CA GLU A 182 -7.27 -8.98 0.99
C GLU A 182 -6.19 -7.89 1.06
N ASP A 183 -6.47 -6.80 1.78
CA ASP A 183 -5.51 -5.71 1.99
C ASP A 183 -5.03 -5.71 3.46
N TYR A 184 -3.72 -5.53 3.66
CA TYR A 184 -3.05 -5.51 4.96
C TYR A 184 -2.14 -4.28 5.07
N THR A 185 -1.80 -3.86 6.29
CA THR A 185 -0.79 -2.81 6.48
C THR A 185 0.61 -3.41 6.62
N VAL A 186 1.60 -2.82 5.98
CA VAL A 186 3.03 -3.09 6.23
C VAL A 186 3.74 -1.80 6.64
N VAL A 187 4.58 -1.86 7.66
CA VAL A 187 5.38 -0.73 8.13
C VAL A 187 6.80 -0.90 7.63
N ILE A 188 7.27 0.02 6.80
CA ILE A 188 8.63 -0.03 6.26
C ILE A 188 9.58 0.74 7.19
N GLU A 189 10.68 0.10 7.56
CA GLU A 189 11.74 0.68 8.40
C GLU A 189 13.12 0.57 7.74
N GLY A 190 14.01 1.51 8.07
CA GLY A 190 15.40 1.52 7.60
C GLY A 190 16.23 0.34 8.09
N THR A 191 17.35 0.07 7.42
CA THR A 191 18.38 -0.84 7.94
C THR A 191 19.06 -0.17 9.14
N GLY A 192 18.93 -0.76 10.33
CA GLY A 192 19.66 -0.31 11.52
C GLY A 192 21.18 -0.39 11.40
#